data_AF-A0A7S4PAP6-F1
#
_entry.id   AF-A0A7S4PAP6-F1
#
_cell.length_a   1.000
_cell.length_b   1.000
_cell.length_c   1.000
_cell.angle_alpha   90.00
_cell.angle_beta   90.00
_cell.angle_gamma   90.00
#
_symmetry.space_group_name_H-M   'P 1'
#
loop_
_entity.id
_entity.type
_entity.pdbx_description
1 polymer ?
#
loop_
_entity_poly.entity_id
_entity_poly.type
_entity_poly.pdbx_seq_one_letter_code
_entity_poly.pdbx_strand_id
1 'polypeptide(L)'
;MTSLVLSNNLLSGNIYLGNLPITMERLSLDSNSFSGTIDMTRLPGSMRTLDLGRNNFVGSTDFGKLPKSLRFLYVNDTRLVGEIQQNQNNGIFAEDTAVTVLPYEG
;
A
#
# COMPACT_ATOMS: atom_id res chain seq x y z
N MET A 1 -16.74 -7.44 -7.20
CA MET A 1 -16.00 -7.93 -6.02
C MET A 1 -15.45 -6.70 -5.30
N THR A 2 -15.78 -6.51 -4.03
CA THR A 2 -15.37 -5.33 -3.25
C THR A 2 -14.19 -5.62 -2.31
N SER A 3 -13.93 -6.89 -2.01
CA SER A 3 -12.86 -7.31 -1.11
C SER A 3 -12.16 -8.55 -1.66
N LEU A 4 -10.84 -8.57 -1.57
CA LEU A 4 -10.00 -9.73 -1.85
C LEU A 4 -8.97 -9.88 -0.73
N VAL A 5 -8.87 -11.09 -0.17
CA VAL A 5 -7.92 -11.44 0.90
C VAL A 5 -7.15 -12.68 0.47
N LEU A 6 -5.84 -12.54 0.29
CA LEU A 6 -4.90 -13.60 -0.09
C LEU A 6 -3.75 -13.72 0.92
N SER A 7 -3.96 -13.20 2.13
CA SER A 7 -2.99 -13.16 3.21
C SER A 7 -2.47 -14.55 3.60
N ASN A 8 -1.22 -14.63 4.06
CA ASN A 8 -0.61 -15.85 4.61
C ASN A 8 -0.54 -17.02 3.61
N ASN A 9 0.06 -16.75 2.45
CA ASN A 9 0.30 -17.77 1.43
C ASN A 9 1.76 -17.74 0.96
N LEU A 10 2.09 -18.63 0.02
CA LEU A 10 3.39 -18.67 -0.66
C LEU A 10 3.31 -18.04 -2.06
N LEU A 11 2.37 -17.11 -2.27
CA LEU A 11 2.20 -16.45 -3.56
C LEU A 11 3.42 -15.56 -3.82
N SER A 12 3.83 -15.50 -5.09
CA SER A 12 5.01 -14.75 -5.51
C SER A 12 4.79 -14.12 -6.88
N GLY A 13 5.77 -13.35 -7.33
CA GLY A 13 5.70 -12.60 -8.57
C GLY A 13 5.34 -11.14 -8.33
N ASN A 14 5.11 -10.43 -9.43
CA ASN A 14 4.87 -8.99 -9.42
C ASN A 14 3.36 -8.71 -9.46
N ILE A 15 2.96 -7.62 -8.82
CA ILE A 15 1.55 -7.21 -8.75
C ILE A 15 1.36 -5.92 -9.55
N TYR A 16 0.28 -5.88 -10.35
CA TYR A 16 -0.16 -4.69 -11.06
C TYR A 16 -1.51 -4.23 -10.51
N LEU A 17 -1.54 -3.06 -9.86
CA LEU A 17 -2.74 -2.50 -9.22
C LEU A 17 -3.61 -1.66 -10.18
N GLY A 18 -3.13 -1.37 -11.40
CA GLY A 18 -3.80 -0.41 -12.30
C GLY A 18 -5.13 -0.90 -12.91
N ASN A 19 -5.47 -2.18 -12.77
CA ASN A 19 -6.71 -2.77 -13.30
C ASN A 19 -7.60 -3.36 -12.20
N LEU A 20 -7.46 -2.90 -10.96
CA LEU A 20 -8.39 -3.32 -9.90
C LEU A 20 -9.82 -2.84 -10.22
N PRO A 21 -10.85 -3.62 -9.84
CA PRO A 21 -12.23 -3.19 -10.00
C PRO A 21 -12.47 -1.83 -9.34
N ILE A 22 -13.19 -0.93 -10.02
CA ILE A 22 -13.49 0.41 -9.49
C ILE A 22 -14.27 0.38 -8.17
N THR A 23 -14.93 -0.74 -7.86
CA THR A 23 -15.69 -0.99 -6.63
C THR A 23 -14.87 -1.67 -5.53
N MET A 24 -13.57 -1.91 -5.75
CA MET A 24 -12.72 -2.57 -4.75
C MET A 24 -12.43 -1.65 -3.57
N GLU A 25 -12.89 -2.05 -2.40
CA GLU A 25 -12.71 -1.34 -1.14
C GLU A 25 -11.56 -1.93 -0.30
N ARG A 26 -11.28 -3.23 -0.43
CA ARG A 26 -10.26 -3.93 0.38
C ARG A 26 -9.42 -4.88 -0.46
N LEU A 27 -8.11 -4.77 -0.29
CA LEU A 27 -7.13 -5.71 -0.81
C LEU A 27 -6.12 -6.05 0.29
N SER A 28 -6.06 -7.32 0.68
CA SER A 28 -5.07 -7.83 1.63
C SER A 28 -4.19 -8.89 0.96
N LEU A 29 -2.91 -8.59 0.82
CA LEU A 29 -1.87 -9.43 0.19
C LEU A 29 -0.74 -9.77 1.18
N ASP A 30 -0.91 -9.45 2.45
CA ASP A 30 0.16 -9.55 3.44
C ASP A 30 0.68 -10.98 3.62
N SER A 31 1.90 -11.07 4.14
CA SER A 31 2.52 -12.36 4.49
C SER A 31 2.57 -13.31 3.28
N ASN A 32 3.19 -12.81 2.21
CA ASN A 32 3.43 -13.53 0.96
C ASN A 32 4.87 -13.29 0.49
N SER A 33 5.20 -13.73 -0.72
CA SER A 33 6.51 -13.52 -1.36
C SER A 33 6.40 -12.65 -2.61
N PHE A 34 5.40 -11.77 -2.71
CA PHE A 34 5.29 -10.83 -3.82
C PHE A 34 6.47 -9.87 -3.85
N SER A 35 6.86 -9.46 -5.04
CA SER A 35 8.08 -8.66 -5.26
C SER A 35 7.91 -7.62 -6.36
N GLY A 36 8.96 -6.85 -6.61
CA GLY A 36 8.97 -5.81 -7.62
C GLY A 36 8.41 -4.49 -7.12
N THR A 37 8.28 -3.54 -8.05
CA THR A 37 7.78 -2.20 -7.78
C THR A 37 6.27 -2.16 -7.81
N ILE A 38 5.66 -1.32 -6.97
CA ILE A 38 4.21 -1.15 -6.93
C ILE A 38 3.83 0.31 -7.19
N ASP A 39 2.92 0.52 -8.13
CA ASP A 39 2.37 1.84 -8.44
C ASP A 39 1.05 2.03 -7.69
N MET A 40 1.09 2.80 -6.60
CA MET A 40 -0.10 3.10 -5.78
C MET A 40 -0.90 4.30 -6.30
N THR A 41 -0.46 4.95 -7.39
CA THR A 41 -1.15 6.15 -7.92
C THR A 41 -2.45 5.82 -8.66
N ARG A 42 -2.68 4.53 -8.98
CA ARG A 42 -3.84 4.05 -9.74
C ARG A 42 -4.84 3.27 -8.91
N LEU A 43 -4.77 3.40 -7.59
CA LEU A 43 -5.74 2.74 -6.72
C LEU A 43 -7.16 3.27 -6.98
N PRO A 44 -8.19 2.41 -6.96
CA PRO A 44 -9.55 2.85 -7.16
C PRO A 44 -9.98 3.80 -6.06
N GLY A 45 -10.75 4.83 -6.42
CA GLY A 45 -11.22 5.85 -5.47
C GLY A 45 -12.20 5.36 -4.41
N SER A 46 -12.61 4.09 -4.46
CA SER A 46 -13.42 3.43 -3.43
C SER A 46 -12.56 2.71 -2.38
N MET A 47 -11.24 2.57 -2.61
CA MET A 47 -10.36 1.80 -1.74
C MET A 47 -10.28 2.40 -0.33
N ARG A 48 -10.47 1.55 0.67
CA ARG A 48 -10.45 1.90 2.10
C ARG A 48 -9.30 1.22 2.84
N THR A 49 -8.94 0.01 2.42
CA THR A 49 -7.89 -0.78 3.05
C THR A 49 -7.00 -1.43 2.00
N LEU A 50 -5.70 -1.17 2.10
CA LEU A 50 -4.66 -1.84 1.34
C LEU A 50 -3.62 -2.41 2.30
N ASP A 51 -3.40 -3.71 2.24
CA ASP A 51 -2.38 -4.38 3.05
C ASP A 51 -1.40 -5.12 2.14
N LEU A 52 -0.16 -4.64 2.15
CA LEU A 52 0.98 -5.13 1.38
C LEU A 52 2.10 -5.62 2.29
N GLY A 53 1.88 -5.64 3.61
CA GLY A 53 2.93 -5.88 4.59
C GLY A 53 3.56 -7.26 4.42
N ARG A 54 4.77 -7.45 4.95
CA ARG A 54 5.48 -8.74 4.92
C ARG A 54 5.55 -9.34 3.52
N ASN A 55 6.02 -8.54 2.58
CA ASN A 55 6.30 -8.92 1.20
C ASN A 55 7.63 -8.30 0.75
N ASN A 56 8.14 -8.75 -0.40
CA ASN A 56 9.43 -8.33 -0.94
C ASN A 56 9.32 -7.10 -1.86
N PHE A 57 8.25 -6.30 -1.76
CA PHE A 57 8.05 -5.09 -2.57
C PHE A 57 9.18 -4.09 -2.37
N VAL A 58 9.56 -3.40 -3.45
CA VAL A 58 10.67 -2.44 -3.51
C VAL A 58 10.26 -1.19 -4.27
N GLY A 59 11.08 -0.14 -4.20
CA GLY A 59 10.92 1.07 -5.00
C GLY A 59 10.27 2.22 -4.25
N SER A 60 10.22 3.38 -4.92
CA SER A 60 9.75 4.63 -4.32
C SER A 60 8.25 4.81 -4.55
N THR A 61 7.53 5.20 -3.50
CA THR A 61 6.12 5.57 -3.56
C THR A 61 5.90 6.96 -2.97
N ASP A 62 5.11 7.77 -3.67
CA ASP A 62 4.58 9.02 -3.16
C ASP A 62 3.26 8.74 -2.44
N PHE A 63 3.32 8.64 -1.11
CA PHE A 63 2.14 8.38 -0.29
C PHE A 63 1.13 9.55 -0.31
N GLY A 64 1.53 10.72 -0.82
CA GLY A 64 0.64 11.86 -1.02
C GLY A 64 -0.42 11.67 -2.11
N LYS A 65 -0.23 10.69 -3.01
CA LYS A 65 -1.14 10.40 -4.13
C LYS A 65 -2.16 9.30 -3.86
N LEU A 66 -2.25 8.84 -2.61
CA LEU A 66 -3.22 7.82 -2.22
C LEU A 66 -4.66 8.34 -2.35
N PRO A 67 -5.65 7.47 -2.62
CA PRO A 67 -7.05 7.87 -2.66
C PRO A 67 -7.51 8.49 -1.34
N LYS A 68 -8.30 9.57 -1.40
CA LYS A 68 -8.87 10.22 -0.20
C LYS A 68 -9.76 9.31 0.64
N SER A 69 -10.29 8.23 0.05
CA SER A 69 -11.09 7.22 0.73
C SER A 69 -10.27 6.25 1.57
N LEU A 70 -8.96 6.18 1.32
CA LEU A 70 -8.07 5.21 1.96
C LEU A 70 -7.94 5.56 3.45
N ARG A 71 -8.20 4.56 4.29
CA ARG A 71 -8.19 4.70 5.76
C ARG A 71 -7.05 3.94 6.40
N PHE A 72 -6.70 2.81 5.79
CA PHE A 72 -5.67 1.92 6.32
C PHE A 72 -4.75 1.48 5.19
N LEU A 73 -3.47 1.79 5.34
CA LEU A 73 -2.39 1.33 4.48
C LEU A 73 -1.36 0.62 5.35
N TYR A 74 -1.15 -0.67 5.10
CA TYR A 74 -0.10 -1.44 5.74
C TYR A 74 0.98 -1.74 4.71
N VAL A 75 2.18 -1.24 4.98
CA VAL A 75 3.39 -1.48 4.17
C VAL A 75 4.55 -1.94 5.06
N ASN A 76 4.28 -2.31 6.32
CA ASN A 76 5.27 -2.80 7.27
C ASN A 76 6.02 -4.01 6.72
N ASP A 77 7.27 -4.19 7.14
CA ASP A 77 8.12 -5.29 6.68
C ASP A 77 8.23 -5.37 5.15
N THR A 78 8.30 -4.22 4.47
CA THR A 78 8.62 -4.15 3.03
C THR A 78 9.91 -3.36 2.80
N ARG A 79 10.37 -3.32 1.55
CA ARG A 79 11.53 -2.50 1.14
C ARG A 79 11.09 -1.30 0.30
N LEU A 80 9.85 -0.87 0.48
CA LEU A 80 9.36 0.37 -0.10
C LEU A 80 10.06 1.56 0.55
N VAL A 81 10.33 2.57 -0.26
CA VAL A 81 10.82 3.87 0.20
C VAL A 81 9.79 4.92 -0.16
N GLY A 82 9.73 6.00 0.62
CA GLY A 82 8.86 7.11 0.28
C GLY A 82 8.70 8.10 1.41
N GLU A 83 7.90 9.12 1.12
CA GLU A 83 7.65 10.24 2.00
C GLU A 83 6.16 10.34 2.32
N ILE A 84 5.83 10.49 3.61
CA ILE A 84 4.48 10.72 4.10
C ILE A 84 4.43 12.11 4.72
N GLN A 85 3.47 12.93 4.32
CA GLN A 85 3.19 14.19 5.01
C GLN A 85 2.57 13.88 6.38
N GLN A 86 2.99 14.57 7.45
CA GLN A 86 2.54 14.29 8.81
C GLN A 86 0.99 14.28 8.96
N ASN A 87 0.29 15.15 8.22
CA ASN A 87 -1.17 15.21 8.20
C ASN A 87 -1.85 14.01 7.50
N GLN A 88 -1.09 13.18 6.79
CA GLN A 88 -1.51 11.95 6.11
C GLN A 88 -1.15 10.68 6.89
N ASN A 89 -0.47 10.80 8.04
CA ASN A 89 0.00 9.65 8.80
C ASN A 89 -1.11 8.88 9.55
N ASN A 90 -2.35 9.41 9.57
CA ASN A 90 -3.48 8.72 10.19
C ASN A 90 -3.88 7.49 9.37
N GLY A 91 -3.43 6.32 9.81
CA GLY A 91 -3.78 5.02 9.22
C GLY A 91 -2.74 4.43 8.29
N ILE A 92 -1.52 4.97 8.24
CA ILE A 92 -0.40 4.34 7.54
C ILE A 92 0.48 3.62 8.57
N PHE A 93 0.72 2.33 8.34
CA PHE A 93 1.54 1.46 9.18
C PHE A 93 2.74 0.99 8.37
N ALA A 94 3.91 1.54 8.67
CA ALA A 94 5.15 1.34 7.91
C ALA A 94 6.33 0.93 8.80
N GLU A 95 6.05 0.21 9.89
CA GLU A 95 7.09 -0.35 10.78
C GLU A 95 8.09 -1.19 9.97
N ASP A 96 9.37 -1.08 10.31
CA ASP A 96 10.47 -1.78 9.62
C ASP A 96 10.50 -1.58 8.09
N THR A 97 9.99 -0.43 7.63
CA THR A 97 10.00 0.00 6.22
C THR A 97 10.62 1.39 6.12
N ALA A 98 11.35 1.66 5.04
CA ALA A 98 12.12 2.91 4.87
C ALA A 98 11.22 4.09 4.43
N VAL A 99 10.21 4.41 5.23
CA VAL A 99 9.30 5.54 4.99
C VAL A 99 9.67 6.71 5.91
N THR A 100 9.91 7.86 5.29
CA THR A 100 10.22 9.10 6.02
C THR A 100 8.96 9.92 6.22
N VAL A 101 8.73 10.40 7.45
CA VAL A 101 7.63 11.33 7.73
C VAL A 101 8.13 12.76 7.59
N LEU A 102 7.55 13.51 6.66
CA LEU A 102 7.83 14.92 6.43
C LEU A 102 6.93 15.82 7.31
N PRO A 103 7.43 16.96 7.80
CA PRO A 103 6.60 17.95 8.49
C PRO A 103 5.56 18.53 7.53
N TYR A 104 4.40 18.91 8.07
CA TYR A 104 3.36 19.57 7.27
C TYR A 104 3.81 20.98 6.85
N GLU A 105 3.95 21.22 5.54
CA GLU A 105 4.12 22.56 4.98
C GLU A 105 2.74 23.10 4.54
N GLY A 106 2.30 24.17 5.17
CA GLY A 106 0.93 24.70 5.13
C GLY A 106 0.52 25.38 3.83
#